data_AF-A0A7S2ZM25-F1
#
_entry.id   AF-A0A7S2ZM25-F1
#
_cell.length_a   1.000
_cell.length_b   1.000
_cell.length_c   1.000
_cell.angle_alpha   90.00
_cell.angle_beta   90.00
_cell.angle_gamma   90.00
#
_symmetry.space_group_name_H-M   'P 1'
#
loop_
_entity.id
_entity.type
_entity.pdbx_description
1 polymer ?
#
loop_
_entity_poly.entity_id
_entity_poly.type
_entity_poly.pdbx_seq_one_letter_code
_entity_poly.pdbx_strand_id
1 'polypeptide(L)'
;MDENYIKHIGWLLFDKDSTVRCSALRALDRVLQSLGPVANVEMLLRRFRVRLREACRDTNDTVAVLAIRLSALILDYGLYDQRDVKLFFDLSTRDISPKIIEAATCVISDEVQRRLSPSVRLYETIRGNDNPSISTTKLVKQIRSDAKSRKSATGVPDHDTAVKEIAELVKLLHKLKPIRSTTSTLRMIMPFAKRICEQLPALRIAEAYVELLTDPSDSPLNSSETQYLLVLLVGVVCQSVPASKEKVNSVPFNLSVLAAQLPRLLEKFQADEHILTLVLLVAQHVGADVFRSSLLEQEFKFTLRFLSESWKRASSSSNLIFSEAVFSTWASLADSEHGFVSECRSKLKTLVSESETDLKRAYFSGQDEKDEFSWRLANFGALARFVAPVGELDGIFVDLLDDRLKEAELLEESNVAIPAIELNFLSWVWKA
;
A
#
# COMPACT_ATOMS: atom_id res chain seq x y z
N MET A 1 30.23 -13.55 32.70
CA MET A 1 30.27 -14.38 31.48
C MET A 1 31.62 -14.18 30.84
N ASP A 2 32.34 -15.26 30.56
CA ASP A 2 33.67 -15.20 29.96
C ASP A 2 33.56 -15.16 28.42
N GLU A 3 34.37 -14.30 27.79
CA GLU A 3 34.33 -13.98 26.36
C GLU A 3 34.58 -15.22 25.49
N ASN A 4 35.32 -16.18 26.06
CA ASN A 4 35.60 -17.47 25.46
C ASN A 4 34.37 -18.32 25.19
N TYR A 5 33.27 -18.18 25.94
CA TYR A 5 32.06 -18.97 25.70
C TYR A 5 31.14 -18.33 24.67
N ILE A 6 31.13 -17.00 24.60
CA ILE A 6 30.27 -16.23 23.69
C ILE A 6 30.69 -16.45 22.22
N LYS A 7 31.98 -16.61 21.95
CA LYS A 7 32.46 -16.89 20.57
C LYS A 7 31.89 -18.18 20.00
N HIS A 8 31.68 -19.20 20.84
CA HIS A 8 31.11 -20.49 20.42
C HIS A 8 29.65 -20.34 19.99
N ILE A 9 28.85 -19.55 20.71
CA ILE A 9 27.48 -19.21 20.27
C ILE A 9 27.52 -18.56 18.89
N GLY A 10 28.47 -17.64 18.68
CA GLY A 10 28.67 -16.98 17.38
C GLY A 10 29.01 -17.93 16.23
N TRP A 11 29.75 -19.01 16.50
CA TRP A 11 30.05 -20.04 15.50
C TRP A 11 28.84 -20.94 15.23
N LEU A 12 28.13 -21.35 16.29
CA LEU A 12 26.96 -22.23 16.17
C LEU A 12 25.78 -21.58 15.43
N LEU A 13 25.75 -20.24 15.31
CA LEU A 13 24.78 -19.54 14.46
C LEU A 13 24.91 -19.85 12.97
N PHE A 14 26.04 -20.39 12.52
CA PHE A 14 26.27 -20.80 11.12
C PHE A 14 26.45 -22.30 10.96
N ASP A 15 26.02 -23.08 11.96
CA ASP A 15 26.04 -24.53 11.85
C ASP A 15 25.16 -24.99 10.68
N LYS A 16 25.50 -26.13 10.06
CA LYS A 16 24.70 -26.70 8.96
C LYS A 16 23.33 -27.14 9.45
N ASP A 17 23.22 -27.60 10.69
CA ASP A 17 21.98 -28.04 11.29
C ASP A 17 21.16 -26.87 11.84
N SER A 18 19.93 -26.72 11.34
CA SER A 18 18.97 -25.73 11.81
C SER A 18 18.62 -25.84 13.30
N THR A 19 18.67 -27.05 13.89
CA THR A 19 18.38 -27.27 15.31
C THR A 19 19.48 -26.68 16.20
N VAL A 20 20.74 -26.77 15.75
CA VAL A 20 21.90 -26.18 16.40
C VAL A 20 21.81 -24.66 16.31
N ARG A 21 21.49 -24.10 15.13
CA ARG A 21 21.28 -22.65 14.96
C ARG A 21 20.14 -22.12 15.84
N CYS A 22 19.02 -22.82 15.91
CA CYS A 22 17.91 -22.49 16.83
C CYS A 22 18.37 -22.48 18.30
N SER A 23 19.13 -23.48 18.70
CA SER A 23 19.64 -23.61 20.07
C SER A 23 20.61 -22.48 20.40
N ALA A 24 21.47 -22.09 19.46
CA ALA A 24 22.36 -20.95 19.58
C ALA A 24 21.59 -19.62 19.76
N LEU A 25 20.54 -19.38 18.96
CA LEU A 25 19.69 -18.19 19.10
C LEU A 25 18.97 -18.14 20.46
N ARG A 26 18.42 -19.26 20.93
CA ARG A 26 17.78 -19.33 22.25
C ARG A 26 18.78 -19.16 23.40
N ALA A 27 19.98 -19.70 23.24
CA ALA A 27 21.06 -19.49 24.21
C ALA A 27 21.46 -18.01 24.25
N LEU A 28 21.59 -17.37 23.09
CA LEU A 28 21.90 -15.93 22.99
C LEU A 28 20.81 -15.07 23.64
N ASP A 29 19.53 -15.39 23.43
CA ASP A 29 18.41 -14.70 24.10
C ASP A 29 18.51 -14.80 25.63
N ARG A 30 18.72 -16.00 26.18
CA ARG A 30 18.91 -16.20 27.63
C ARG A 30 20.12 -15.45 28.17
N VAL A 31 21.22 -15.45 27.42
CA VAL A 31 22.42 -14.68 27.75
C VAL A 31 22.05 -13.20 27.86
N LEU A 32 21.41 -12.63 26.84
CA LEU A 32 21.00 -11.22 26.81
C LEU A 32 20.06 -10.86 27.97
N GLN A 33 19.15 -11.75 28.35
CA GLN A 33 18.25 -11.56 29.49
C GLN A 33 18.98 -11.61 30.86
N SER A 34 20.05 -12.40 30.97
CA SER A 34 20.85 -12.54 32.20
C SER A 34 21.90 -11.43 32.40
N LEU A 35 22.21 -10.67 31.34
CA LEU A 35 23.17 -9.58 31.42
C LEU A 35 22.56 -8.40 32.21
N GLY A 36 23.10 -8.13 33.39
CA GLY A 36 22.62 -7.06 34.28
C GLY A 36 22.81 -5.64 33.70
N PRO A 37 24.06 -5.15 33.54
CA PRO A 37 24.31 -3.81 33.01
C PRO A 37 23.94 -3.68 31.53
N VAL A 38 23.23 -2.59 31.19
CA VAL A 38 22.84 -2.22 29.80
C VAL A 38 24.03 -2.21 28.84
N ALA A 39 25.18 -1.69 29.29
CA ALA A 39 26.40 -1.62 28.48
C ALA A 39 26.90 -3.01 28.03
N ASN A 40 26.71 -4.05 28.86
CA ASN A 40 27.12 -5.41 28.53
C ASN A 40 26.21 -6.02 27.46
N VAL A 41 24.90 -5.76 27.54
CA VAL A 41 23.94 -6.15 26.51
C VAL A 41 24.25 -5.46 25.19
N GLU A 42 24.52 -4.14 25.25
CA GLU A 42 24.80 -3.32 24.08
C GLU A 42 26.05 -3.81 23.33
N MET A 43 27.15 -4.02 24.05
CA MET A 43 28.39 -4.55 23.50
C MET A 43 28.18 -5.91 22.82
N LEU A 44 27.41 -6.80 23.45
CA LEU A 44 27.10 -8.11 22.89
C LEU A 44 26.26 -7.99 21.61
N LEU A 45 25.19 -7.20 21.63
CA LEU A 45 24.34 -6.98 20.46
C LEU A 45 25.13 -6.37 19.29
N ARG A 46 26.00 -5.39 19.54
CA ARG A 46 26.88 -4.81 18.50
C ARG A 46 27.73 -5.88 17.81
N ARG A 47 28.29 -6.82 18.59
CA ARG A 47 29.11 -7.92 18.08
C ARG A 47 28.31 -8.91 17.23
N PHE A 48 27.08 -9.22 17.63
CA PHE A 48 26.24 -10.22 16.96
C PHE A 48 25.37 -9.67 15.83
N ARG A 49 25.21 -8.35 15.74
CA ARG A 49 24.30 -7.68 14.80
C ARG A 49 24.43 -8.13 13.35
N VAL A 50 25.65 -8.23 12.83
CA VAL A 50 25.88 -8.70 11.44
C VAL A 50 25.39 -10.14 11.26
N ARG A 51 25.69 -11.01 12.21
CA ARG A 51 25.30 -12.43 12.16
C ARG A 51 23.80 -12.61 12.33
N LEU A 52 23.17 -11.81 13.18
CA LEU A 52 21.71 -11.80 13.34
C LEU A 52 21.02 -11.36 12.07
N ARG A 53 21.57 -10.36 11.37
CA ARG A 53 21.06 -9.90 10.07
C ARG A 53 21.09 -11.01 9.01
N GLU A 54 22.16 -11.81 9.00
CA GLU A 54 22.26 -12.98 8.12
C GLU A 54 21.29 -14.08 8.53
N ALA A 55 21.16 -14.37 9.83
CA ALA A 55 20.21 -15.35 10.36
C ALA A 55 18.74 -14.96 10.15
N CYS A 56 18.40 -13.68 9.98
CA CYS A 56 17.06 -13.25 9.58
C CYS A 56 16.67 -13.72 8.15
N ARG A 57 17.65 -14.14 7.34
CA ARG A 57 17.47 -14.68 5.99
C ARG A 57 17.77 -16.18 5.93
N ASP A 58 17.69 -16.86 7.06
CA ASP A 58 17.92 -18.30 7.13
C ASP A 58 16.92 -19.06 6.25
N THR A 59 17.35 -20.19 5.70
CA THR A 59 16.50 -21.07 4.90
C THR A 59 15.44 -21.78 5.74
N ASN A 60 15.66 -21.88 7.05
CA ASN A 60 14.69 -22.41 8.00
C ASN A 60 13.89 -21.27 8.65
N ASP A 61 12.58 -21.28 8.45
CA ASP A 61 11.65 -20.28 8.99
C ASP A 61 11.75 -20.09 10.51
N THR A 62 11.98 -21.17 11.26
CA THR A 62 12.04 -21.09 12.73
C THR A 62 13.29 -20.33 13.17
N VAL A 63 14.43 -20.58 12.51
CA VAL A 63 15.68 -19.85 12.75
C VAL A 63 15.49 -18.38 12.39
N ALA A 64 14.91 -18.09 11.21
CA ALA A 64 14.67 -16.73 10.75
C ALA A 64 13.77 -15.94 11.71
N VAL A 65 12.64 -16.52 12.14
CA VAL A 65 11.71 -15.89 13.10
C VAL A 65 12.39 -15.63 14.44
N LEU A 66 13.17 -16.57 14.97
CA LEU A 66 13.92 -16.37 16.21
C LEU A 66 14.96 -15.24 16.05
N ALA A 67 15.66 -15.18 14.92
CA ALA A 67 16.63 -14.14 14.64
C ALA A 67 15.98 -12.75 14.49
N ILE A 68 14.80 -12.67 13.86
CA ILE A 68 14.03 -11.42 13.72
C ILE A 68 13.58 -10.92 15.08
N ARG A 69 12.98 -11.80 15.90
CA ARG A 69 12.55 -11.46 17.27
C ARG A 69 13.71 -11.01 18.14
N LEU A 70 14.87 -11.65 18.02
CA LEU A 70 16.05 -11.24 18.75
C LEU A 70 16.62 -9.92 18.24
N SER A 71 16.55 -9.69 16.93
CA SER A 71 16.93 -8.42 16.32
C SER A 71 15.99 -7.27 16.70
N ALA A 72 14.75 -7.55 17.10
CA ALA A 72 13.87 -6.55 17.71
C ALA A 72 14.48 -5.97 19.00
N LEU A 73 15.28 -6.74 19.76
CA LEU A 73 16.01 -6.19 20.90
C LEU A 73 17.03 -5.13 20.47
N ILE A 74 17.61 -5.23 19.26
CA ILE A 74 18.53 -4.20 18.73
C ILE A 74 17.81 -2.85 18.62
N LEU A 75 16.50 -2.84 18.31
CA LEU A 75 15.66 -1.63 18.34
C LEU A 75 15.54 -1.05 19.74
N ASP A 76 15.23 -1.90 20.73
CA ASP A 76 15.04 -1.48 22.13
C ASP A 76 16.30 -0.81 22.72
N TYR A 77 17.49 -1.18 22.24
CA TYR A 77 18.77 -0.59 22.65
C TYR A 77 19.24 0.57 21.74
N GLY A 78 18.45 0.99 20.75
CA GLY A 78 18.82 2.08 19.84
C GLY A 78 20.07 1.80 19.01
N LEU A 79 20.43 0.52 18.83
CA LEU A 79 21.62 0.07 18.10
C LEU A 79 21.39 -0.10 16.59
N TYR A 80 20.23 0.35 16.15
CA TYR A 80 19.68 0.11 14.84
C TYR A 80 20.18 1.11 13.80
N ASP A 81 20.28 0.69 12.54
CA ASP A 81 20.49 1.60 11.40
C ASP A 81 19.46 1.38 10.30
N GLN A 82 19.48 2.24 9.28
CA GLN A 82 18.57 2.17 8.15
C GLN A 82 18.64 0.84 7.37
N ARG A 83 19.78 0.15 7.39
CA ARG A 83 19.93 -1.16 6.72
C ARG A 83 19.18 -2.25 7.46
N ASP A 84 19.10 -2.14 8.79
CA ASP A 84 18.27 -3.05 9.58
C ASP A 84 16.79 -2.78 9.29
N VAL A 85 16.32 -1.52 9.28
CA VAL A 85 14.91 -1.20 8.91
C VAL A 85 14.56 -1.81 7.56
N LYS A 86 15.44 -1.57 6.58
CA LYS A 86 15.24 -2.02 5.22
C LYS A 86 15.17 -3.55 5.14
N LEU A 87 15.95 -4.27 5.93
CA LEU A 87 15.86 -5.73 6.01
C LEU A 87 14.46 -6.19 6.40
N PHE A 88 13.89 -5.68 7.49
CA PHE A 88 12.57 -6.13 7.93
C PHE A 88 11.47 -5.69 6.97
N PHE A 89 11.59 -4.50 6.38
CA PHE A 89 10.68 -4.07 5.33
C PHE A 89 10.72 -4.99 4.10
N ASP A 90 11.92 -5.34 3.62
CA ASP A 90 12.08 -6.29 2.52
C ASP A 90 11.51 -7.67 2.89
N LEU A 91 11.68 -8.15 4.13
CA LEU A 91 11.09 -9.42 4.58
C LEU A 91 9.56 -9.35 4.68
N SER A 92 9.00 -8.21 5.08
CA SER A 92 7.55 -8.03 5.22
C SER A 92 6.79 -7.87 3.89
N THR A 93 7.52 -7.63 2.79
CA THR A 93 6.94 -7.37 1.46
C THR A 93 7.19 -8.51 0.46
N ARG A 94 7.96 -9.53 0.84
CA ARG A 94 8.28 -10.69 0.00
C ARG A 94 7.23 -11.78 0.14
N ASP A 95 7.11 -12.58 -0.92
CA ASP A 95 6.35 -13.83 -0.89
C ASP A 95 7.18 -14.94 -0.21
N ILE A 96 7.13 -14.95 1.12
CA ILE A 96 7.83 -15.90 1.99
C ILE A 96 6.90 -16.36 3.11
N SER A 97 7.41 -17.22 4.01
CA SER A 97 6.65 -17.77 5.14
C SER A 97 5.86 -16.70 5.91
N PRO A 98 4.54 -16.89 6.11
CA PRO A 98 3.70 -15.93 6.85
C PRO A 98 4.23 -15.60 8.25
N LYS A 99 4.89 -16.55 8.91
CA LYS A 99 5.49 -16.36 10.24
C LYS A 99 6.66 -15.38 10.21
N ILE A 100 7.45 -15.38 9.14
CA ILE A 100 8.55 -14.43 8.94
C ILE A 100 7.98 -13.04 8.67
N ILE A 101 6.97 -12.95 7.80
CA ILE A 101 6.29 -11.69 7.47
C ILE A 101 5.69 -11.07 8.72
N GLU A 102 4.97 -11.85 9.54
CA GLU A 102 4.38 -11.41 10.80
C GLU A 102 5.46 -10.88 11.76
N ALA A 103 6.53 -11.65 11.97
CA ALA A 103 7.63 -11.24 12.84
C ALA A 103 8.30 -9.95 12.35
N ALA A 104 8.55 -9.82 11.04
CA ALA A 104 9.18 -8.63 10.46
C ALA A 104 8.25 -7.41 10.52
N THR A 105 6.95 -7.60 10.29
CA THR A 105 5.94 -6.53 10.35
C THR A 105 5.76 -5.99 11.77
N CYS A 106 5.81 -6.88 12.77
CA CYS A 106 5.80 -6.49 14.19
C CYS A 106 7.00 -5.57 14.52
N VAL A 107 8.20 -5.91 14.03
CA VAL A 107 9.41 -5.08 14.19
C VAL A 107 9.26 -3.70 13.54
N ILE A 108 8.58 -3.60 12.40
CA ILE A 108 8.31 -2.32 11.73
C ILE A 108 7.29 -1.49 12.53
N SER A 109 6.23 -2.12 13.04
CA SER A 109 5.25 -1.44 13.90
C SER A 109 5.92 -0.88 15.17
N ASP A 110 6.73 -1.72 15.84
CA ASP A 110 7.54 -1.32 16.99
C ASP A 110 8.47 -0.13 16.66
N GLU A 111 9.08 -0.11 15.48
CA GLU A 111 9.93 0.99 15.02
C GLU A 111 9.15 2.30 14.80
N VAL A 112 7.95 2.24 14.21
CA VAL A 112 7.08 3.41 14.04
C VAL A 112 6.75 4.03 15.40
N GLN A 113 6.28 3.20 16.34
CA GLN A 113 5.93 3.67 17.69
C GLN A 113 7.16 4.15 18.47
N ARG A 114 8.32 3.51 18.28
CA ARG A 114 9.59 3.92 18.89
C ARG A 114 9.97 5.34 18.46
N ARG A 115 9.82 5.70 17.19
CA ARG A 115 10.17 7.06 16.69
C ARG A 115 9.27 8.17 17.21
N LEU A 116 8.05 7.82 17.63
CA LEU A 116 7.15 8.75 18.30
C LEU A 116 7.47 8.92 19.79
N SER A 117 8.24 8.01 20.40
CA SER A 117 8.63 8.12 21.81
C SER A 117 9.52 9.36 22.04
N PRO A 118 9.14 10.26 22.97
CA PRO A 118 9.94 11.43 23.32
C PRO A 118 11.35 11.07 23.81
N SER A 119 11.47 9.98 24.58
CA SER A 119 12.74 9.50 25.11
C SER A 119 13.70 9.03 24.02
N VAL A 120 13.16 8.48 22.93
CA VAL A 120 13.96 8.08 21.77
C VAL A 120 14.46 9.29 21.00
N ARG A 121 13.61 10.29 20.78
CA ARG A 121 14.03 11.53 20.11
C ARG A 121 15.14 12.23 20.89
N LEU A 122 15.00 12.31 22.21
CA LEU A 122 16.02 12.86 23.09
C LEU A 122 17.33 12.06 23.01
N TYR A 123 17.26 10.73 22.90
CA TYR A 123 18.45 9.87 22.72
C TYR A 123 19.20 10.18 21.43
N GLU A 124 18.46 10.25 20.33
CA GLU A 124 19.02 10.48 19.00
C GLU A 124 19.67 11.88 18.92
N THR A 125 19.07 12.89 19.55
CA THR A 125 19.68 14.23 19.69
C THR A 125 20.97 14.21 20.50
N ILE A 126 20.99 13.52 21.65
CA ILE A 126 22.19 13.43 22.51
C ILE A 126 23.31 12.65 21.81
N ARG A 127 22.97 11.57 21.10
CA ARG A 127 23.94 10.72 20.39
C ARG A 127 24.57 11.42 19.19
N GLY A 128 23.85 12.34 18.55
CA GLY A 128 24.36 13.15 17.43
C GLY A 128 25.34 14.26 17.85
N ASN A 129 25.47 14.54 19.16
CA ASN A 129 26.44 15.49 19.69
C ASN A 129 27.67 14.73 20.20
N ASP A 130 28.86 15.12 19.74
CA ASP A 130 30.16 14.45 20.01
C ASP A 130 30.63 14.49 21.48
N ASN A 131 29.75 14.84 22.44
CA ASN A 131 30.11 14.94 23.85
C ASN A 131 28.98 14.51 24.78
N PRO A 132 28.82 13.19 25.07
CA PRO A 132 27.73 12.70 25.91
C PRO A 132 28.10 12.76 27.40
N SER A 133 27.91 13.92 28.04
CA SER A 133 27.98 14.06 29.50
C SER A 133 26.67 13.66 30.22
N ILE A 134 25.62 13.32 29.46
CA ILE A 134 24.30 12.93 29.96
C ILE A 134 24.17 11.40 29.94
N SER A 135 23.64 10.86 31.04
CA SER A 135 23.48 9.43 31.34
C SER A 135 22.68 8.64 30.28
N THR A 136 23.36 8.21 29.21
CA THR A 136 22.84 7.30 28.17
C THR A 136 22.21 6.05 28.78
N THR A 137 22.77 5.55 29.89
CA THR A 137 22.23 4.42 30.66
C THR A 137 20.84 4.70 31.25
N LYS A 138 20.58 5.89 31.80
CA LYS A 138 19.24 6.25 32.32
C LYS A 138 18.23 6.33 31.19
N LEU A 139 18.64 6.91 30.06
CA LEU A 139 17.77 7.12 28.92
C LEU A 139 17.44 5.80 28.20
N VAL A 140 18.40 4.89 28.05
CA VAL A 140 18.15 3.54 27.52
C VAL A 140 17.24 2.72 28.46
N LYS A 141 17.38 2.87 29.78
CA LYS A 141 16.43 2.28 30.74
C LYS A 141 15.01 2.83 30.55
N GLN A 142 14.87 4.11 30.26
CA GLN A 142 13.59 4.75 29.98
C GLN A 142 12.99 4.29 28.64
N ILE A 143 13.78 4.21 27.57
CA ILE A 143 13.34 3.63 26.28
C ILE A 143 12.80 2.21 26.48
N ARG A 144 13.45 1.42 27.35
CA ARG A 144 13.00 0.06 27.68
C ARG A 144 11.73 0.03 28.54
N SER A 145 11.55 0.96 29.48
CA SER A 145 10.27 1.05 30.20
C SER A 145 9.14 1.44 29.27
N ASP A 146 9.39 2.37 28.36
CA ASP A 146 8.43 2.83 27.36
C ASP A 146 8.09 1.71 26.36
N ALA A 147 9.08 0.92 25.94
CA ALA A 147 8.84 -0.25 25.09
C ALA A 147 7.96 -1.29 25.79
N LYS A 148 8.13 -1.50 27.10
CA LYS A 148 7.28 -2.40 27.88
C LYS A 148 5.86 -1.87 28.03
N SER A 149 5.68 -0.58 28.29
CA SER A 149 4.35 0.01 28.42
C SER A 149 3.58 -0.02 27.09
N ARG A 150 4.26 0.23 25.95
CA ARG A 150 3.68 0.09 24.61
C ARG A 150 3.17 -1.32 24.34
N LYS A 151 3.96 -2.35 24.67
CA LYS A 151 3.56 -3.77 24.49
C LYS A 151 2.35 -4.17 25.33
N SER A 152 2.05 -3.45 26.40
CA SER A 152 0.84 -3.66 27.22
C SER A 152 -0.37 -2.82 26.78
N ALA A 153 -0.17 -1.79 25.96
CA ALA A 153 -1.25 -0.94 25.46
C ALA A 153 -1.89 -1.58 24.22
N THR A 154 -2.84 -2.49 24.43
CA THR A 154 -3.56 -3.18 23.34
C THR A 154 -4.84 -2.44 22.91
N GLY A 155 -4.93 -1.15 23.20
CA GLY A 155 -6.10 -0.31 22.89
C GLY A 155 -6.03 0.29 21.49
N VAL A 156 -7.19 0.66 20.94
CA VAL A 156 -7.25 1.53 19.76
C VAL A 156 -6.69 2.90 20.18
N PRO A 157 -5.69 3.43 19.47
CA PRO A 157 -5.14 4.74 19.79
C PRO A 157 -6.18 5.84 19.60
N ASP A 158 -6.01 6.97 20.29
CA ASP A 158 -6.78 8.18 19.97
C ASP A 158 -6.41 8.70 18.57
N HIS A 159 -7.25 9.61 18.07
CA HIS A 159 -7.12 10.20 16.73
C HIS A 159 -5.75 10.86 16.50
N ASP A 160 -5.28 11.70 17.44
CA ASP A 160 -4.01 12.41 17.32
C ASP A 160 -2.81 11.45 17.28
N THR A 161 -2.86 10.39 18.07
CA THR A 161 -1.86 9.33 18.07
C THR A 161 -1.87 8.58 16.74
N ALA A 162 -3.05 8.28 16.20
CA ALA A 162 -3.17 7.62 14.90
C ALA A 162 -2.64 8.48 13.75
N VAL A 163 -2.95 9.78 13.72
CA VAL A 163 -2.38 10.73 12.75
C VAL A 163 -0.86 10.68 12.77
N LYS A 164 -0.24 10.71 13.97
CA LYS A 164 1.22 10.65 14.13
C LYS A 164 1.81 9.30 13.72
N GLU A 165 1.18 8.18 14.09
CA GLU A 165 1.62 6.83 13.71
C GLU A 165 1.56 6.61 12.21
N ILE A 166 0.46 6.99 11.57
CA ILE A 166 0.29 6.87 10.11
C ILE A 166 1.33 7.75 9.39
N ALA A 167 1.48 9.01 9.81
CA ALA A 167 2.46 9.92 9.19
C ALA A 167 3.90 9.40 9.32
N GLU A 168 4.29 8.87 10.48
CA GLU A 168 5.63 8.32 10.66
C GLU A 168 5.83 7.03 9.85
N LEU A 169 4.82 6.17 9.75
CA LEU A 169 4.87 4.99 8.88
C LEU A 169 5.06 5.41 7.41
N VAL A 170 4.32 6.41 6.93
CA VAL A 170 4.46 6.93 5.56
C VAL A 170 5.86 7.48 5.31
N LYS A 171 6.40 8.29 6.24
CA LYS A 171 7.77 8.81 6.19
C LYS A 171 8.80 7.68 6.21
N LEU A 172 8.55 6.62 6.97
CA LEU A 172 9.38 5.42 7.00
C LEU A 172 9.39 4.73 5.64
N LEU A 173 8.22 4.43 5.09
CA LEU A 173 8.07 3.76 3.79
C LEU A 173 8.77 4.53 2.67
N HIS A 174 8.54 5.84 2.60
CA HIS A 174 9.18 6.73 1.63
C HIS A 174 10.72 6.68 1.71
N LYS A 175 11.28 6.66 2.94
CA LYS A 175 12.74 6.55 3.15
C LYS A 175 13.34 5.19 2.77
N LEU A 176 12.58 4.10 2.90
CA LEU A 176 13.09 2.74 2.67
C LEU A 176 13.10 2.38 1.19
N LYS A 177 12.11 2.88 0.45
CA LYS A 177 11.97 2.59 -0.96
C LYS A 177 11.29 3.78 -1.60
N PRO A 178 11.90 4.46 -2.57
CA PRO A 178 11.22 5.48 -3.36
C PRO A 178 10.27 4.82 -4.37
N ILE A 179 9.15 5.51 -4.68
CA ILE A 179 8.15 5.06 -5.65
C ILE A 179 8.79 5.03 -7.04
N ARG A 180 8.66 3.90 -7.74
CA ARG A 180 9.07 3.78 -9.15
C ARG A 180 7.88 3.79 -10.10
N SER A 181 6.77 3.16 -9.69
CA SER A 181 5.48 3.21 -10.39
C SER A 181 4.34 2.87 -9.43
N THR A 182 3.13 3.36 -9.72
CA THR A 182 1.94 3.09 -8.92
C THR A 182 1.65 1.59 -8.81
N THR A 183 1.70 0.85 -9.93
CA THR A 183 1.40 -0.58 -9.99
C THR A 183 2.40 -1.43 -9.19
N SER A 184 3.70 -1.14 -9.30
CA SER A 184 4.73 -1.88 -8.54
C SER A 184 4.64 -1.59 -7.04
N THR A 185 4.26 -0.36 -6.69
CA THR A 185 4.08 0.08 -5.31
C THR A 185 2.85 -0.58 -4.69
N LEU A 186 1.72 -0.60 -5.39
CA LEU A 186 0.51 -1.33 -4.98
C LEU A 186 0.80 -2.81 -4.76
N ARG A 187 1.40 -3.50 -5.73
CA ARG A 187 1.70 -4.94 -5.61
C ARG A 187 2.55 -5.28 -4.37
N MET A 188 3.44 -4.37 -3.98
CA MET A 188 4.32 -4.55 -2.83
C MET A 188 3.66 -4.16 -1.50
N ILE A 189 2.94 -3.04 -1.48
CA ILE A 189 2.39 -2.49 -0.24
C ILE A 189 1.09 -3.15 0.13
N MET A 190 0.29 -3.65 -0.82
CA MET A 190 -1.00 -4.28 -0.52
C MET A 190 -0.88 -5.46 0.48
N PRO A 191 0.02 -6.45 0.28
CA PRO A 191 0.22 -7.52 1.26
C PRO A 191 0.75 -7.00 2.60
N PHE A 192 1.63 -5.99 2.56
CA PHE A 192 2.21 -5.37 3.74
C PHE A 192 1.15 -4.64 4.58
N ALA A 193 0.31 -3.81 3.94
CA ALA A 193 -0.80 -3.08 4.54
C ALA A 193 -1.70 -4.03 5.33
N LYS A 194 -1.95 -5.23 4.80
CA LYS A 194 -2.72 -6.27 5.49
C LYS A 194 -2.14 -6.70 6.80
N ARG A 195 -0.85 -6.98 6.81
CA ARG A 195 -0.18 -7.45 8.02
C ARG A 195 0.06 -6.31 9.00
N ILE A 196 0.38 -5.11 8.51
CA ILE A 196 0.66 -3.99 9.42
C ILE A 196 -0.62 -3.47 10.08
N CYS A 197 -1.80 -3.57 9.44
CA CYS A 197 -3.08 -3.25 10.08
C CYS A 197 -3.38 -4.12 11.30
N GLU A 198 -2.90 -5.37 11.32
CA GLU A 198 -3.04 -6.25 12.49
C GLU A 198 -2.12 -5.81 13.64
N GLN A 199 -0.98 -5.20 13.33
CA GLN A 199 0.06 -4.80 14.29
C GLN A 199 0.00 -3.31 14.69
N LEU A 200 -0.69 -2.48 13.92
CA LEU A 200 -0.79 -1.03 14.10
C LEU A 200 -2.26 -0.59 13.96
N PRO A 201 -3.06 -0.65 15.04
CA PRO A 201 -4.49 -0.35 15.01
C PRO A 201 -4.82 1.08 14.55
N ALA A 202 -3.89 2.04 14.64
CA ALA A 202 -4.04 3.39 14.09
C ALA A 202 -4.46 3.39 12.61
N LEU A 203 -4.01 2.40 11.83
CA LEU A 203 -4.37 2.25 10.42
C LEU A 203 -5.86 2.04 10.19
N ARG A 204 -6.65 1.77 11.25
CA ARG A 204 -8.09 1.60 11.17
C ARG A 204 -8.89 2.87 11.44
N ILE A 205 -8.23 4.00 11.68
CA ILE A 205 -8.89 5.28 11.95
C ILE A 205 -8.98 6.09 10.65
N ALA A 206 -10.14 6.07 10.01
CA ALA A 206 -10.36 6.70 8.71
C ALA A 206 -10.18 8.23 8.77
N GLU A 207 -10.60 8.84 9.87
CA GLU A 207 -10.48 10.26 10.17
C GLU A 207 -9.02 10.73 10.09
N ALA A 208 -8.08 9.91 10.56
CA ALA A 208 -6.66 10.24 10.55
C ALA A 208 -6.09 10.33 9.11
N TYR A 209 -6.57 9.46 8.20
CA TYR A 209 -6.22 9.57 6.78
C TYR A 209 -6.80 10.83 6.15
N VAL A 210 -8.06 11.16 6.47
CA VAL A 210 -8.71 12.38 5.96
C VAL A 210 -7.95 13.62 6.39
N GLU A 211 -7.57 13.72 7.66
CA GLU A 211 -6.78 14.86 8.16
C GLU A 211 -5.46 14.99 7.40
N LEU A 212 -4.68 13.90 7.32
CA LEU A 212 -3.40 13.90 6.62
C LEU A 212 -3.53 14.24 5.12
N LEU A 213 -4.63 13.84 4.48
CA LEU A 213 -4.90 14.12 3.07
C LEU A 213 -5.48 15.50 2.81
N THR A 214 -6.19 16.11 3.76
CA THR A 214 -6.93 17.37 3.53
C THR A 214 -6.27 18.58 4.18
N ASP A 215 -5.80 18.47 5.42
CA ASP A 215 -5.29 19.58 6.22
C ASP A 215 -4.23 19.12 7.24
N PRO A 216 -2.96 18.91 6.82
CA PRO A 216 -1.90 18.46 7.72
C PRO A 216 -1.42 19.61 8.61
N SER A 217 -1.98 19.70 9.81
CA SER A 217 -1.75 20.77 10.79
C SER A 217 -0.28 20.97 11.21
N ASP A 218 0.51 19.88 11.31
CA ASP A 218 1.87 19.92 11.90
C ASP A 218 3.04 19.63 10.91
N SER A 219 2.79 19.05 9.74
CA SER A 219 3.83 18.70 8.74
C SER A 219 3.18 18.23 7.43
N PRO A 220 3.05 19.09 6.40
CA PRO A 220 2.47 18.67 5.13
C PRO A 220 3.28 17.53 4.50
N LEU A 221 2.58 16.50 4.04
CA LEU A 221 3.18 15.41 3.28
C LEU A 221 3.56 15.93 1.90
N ASN A 222 4.73 15.53 1.41
CA ASN A 222 5.10 15.79 0.02
C ASN A 222 4.29 14.89 -0.94
N SER A 223 4.39 15.11 -2.25
CA SER A 223 3.64 14.32 -3.26
C SER A 223 3.94 12.81 -3.16
N SER A 224 5.20 12.42 -2.95
CA SER A 224 5.55 11.00 -2.82
C SER A 224 5.02 10.38 -1.52
N GLU A 225 5.10 11.10 -0.40
CA GLU A 225 4.50 10.68 0.87
C GLU A 225 2.97 10.57 0.77
N THR A 226 2.33 11.48 0.04
CA THR A 226 0.89 11.43 -0.25
C THR A 226 0.52 10.18 -1.05
N GLN A 227 1.33 9.80 -2.04
CA GLN A 227 1.14 8.54 -2.78
C GLN A 227 1.29 7.32 -1.86
N TYR A 228 2.28 7.29 -0.95
CA TYR A 228 2.41 6.21 0.03
C TYR A 228 1.19 6.12 0.96
N LEU A 229 0.70 7.27 1.43
CA LEU A 229 -0.49 7.34 2.28
C LEU A 229 -1.71 6.78 1.57
N LEU A 230 -1.92 7.14 0.30
CA LEU A 230 -3.03 6.63 -0.49
C LEU A 230 -2.89 5.15 -0.84
N VAL A 231 -1.69 4.66 -1.17
CA VAL A 231 -1.49 3.22 -1.39
C VAL A 231 -1.76 2.42 -0.12
N LEU A 232 -1.31 2.93 1.03
CA LEU A 232 -1.60 2.33 2.33
C LEU A 232 -3.10 2.32 2.60
N LEU A 233 -3.79 3.44 2.34
CA LEU A 233 -5.24 3.59 2.48
C LEU A 233 -5.99 2.59 1.59
N VAL A 234 -5.64 2.48 0.31
CA VAL A 234 -6.21 1.45 -0.60
C VAL A 234 -6.05 0.07 0.04
N GLY A 235 -4.86 -0.26 0.53
CA GLY A 235 -4.60 -1.51 1.24
C GLY A 235 -5.52 -1.76 2.42
N VAL A 236 -5.74 -0.76 3.27
CA VAL A 236 -6.65 -0.85 4.43
C VAL A 236 -8.10 -1.04 3.98
N VAL A 237 -8.54 -0.24 3.02
CA VAL A 237 -9.93 -0.23 2.53
C VAL A 237 -10.26 -1.59 1.89
N CYS A 238 -9.37 -2.15 1.07
CA CYS A 238 -9.56 -3.47 0.44
C CYS A 238 -9.78 -4.60 1.45
N GLN A 239 -9.19 -4.51 2.65
CA GLN A 239 -9.37 -5.52 3.69
C GLN A 239 -10.65 -5.33 4.49
N SER A 240 -11.20 -4.12 4.47
CA SER A 240 -12.39 -3.75 5.22
C SER A 240 -13.65 -4.21 4.52
N VAL A 241 -13.56 -4.51 3.22
CA VAL A 241 -14.63 -5.16 2.46
C VAL A 241 -14.63 -6.65 2.80
N PRO A 242 -15.71 -7.19 3.40
CA PRO A 242 -15.74 -8.57 3.88
C PRO A 242 -15.70 -9.56 2.72
N ALA A 243 -14.55 -10.23 2.51
CA ALA A 243 -14.42 -11.30 1.50
C ALA A 243 -15.08 -12.63 1.94
N SER A 244 -15.36 -12.80 3.23
CA SER A 244 -15.92 -14.02 3.82
C SER A 244 -16.24 -13.75 5.30
N LYS A 245 -17.21 -14.47 5.86
CA LYS A 245 -17.75 -14.36 7.23
C LYS A 245 -16.76 -14.76 8.34
N GLU A 246 -15.52 -14.29 8.31
CA GLU A 246 -14.60 -14.47 9.43
C GLU A 246 -14.81 -13.37 10.47
N LYS A 247 -15.37 -13.79 11.61
CA LYS A 247 -15.50 -13.00 12.83
C LYS A 247 -14.10 -12.65 13.35
N VAL A 248 -13.59 -11.49 12.99
CA VAL A 248 -12.47 -10.86 13.70
C VAL A 248 -13.06 -9.81 14.63
N ASN A 249 -12.83 -9.96 15.94
CA ASN A 249 -13.27 -9.07 17.02
C ASN A 249 -12.60 -7.68 16.98
N SER A 250 -12.40 -7.10 15.79
CA SER A 250 -11.70 -5.84 15.59
C SER A 250 -12.63 -4.72 15.19
N VAL A 251 -12.29 -3.50 15.62
CA VAL A 251 -12.96 -2.27 15.20
C VAL A 251 -12.99 -2.19 13.67
N PRO A 252 -14.17 -2.13 13.03
CA PRO A 252 -14.28 -2.01 11.60
C PRO A 252 -13.78 -0.64 11.14
N PHE A 253 -13.14 -0.61 9.99
CA PHE A 253 -12.74 0.65 9.36
C PHE A 253 -13.99 1.41 8.88
N ASN A 254 -14.11 2.68 9.26
CA ASN A 254 -15.31 3.46 8.97
C ASN A 254 -15.29 4.04 7.54
N LEU A 255 -15.86 3.29 6.59
CA LEU A 255 -15.92 3.69 5.18
C LEU A 255 -16.77 4.94 4.93
N SER A 256 -17.75 5.26 5.79
CA SER A 256 -18.64 6.41 5.59
C SER A 256 -17.90 7.75 5.70
N VAL A 257 -16.87 7.81 6.56
CA VAL A 257 -16.00 8.97 6.72
C VAL A 257 -15.24 9.27 5.42
N LEU A 258 -14.73 8.23 4.76
CA LEU A 258 -14.06 8.38 3.47
C LEU A 258 -15.05 8.75 2.36
N ALA A 259 -16.22 8.11 2.34
CA ALA A 259 -17.27 8.40 1.37
C ALA A 259 -17.67 9.89 1.42
N ALA A 260 -17.84 10.44 2.63
CA ALA A 260 -18.19 11.83 2.84
C ALA A 260 -17.11 12.81 2.36
N GLN A 261 -15.84 12.41 2.40
CA GLN A 261 -14.70 13.26 2.03
C GLN A 261 -14.22 13.03 0.60
N LEU A 262 -14.72 12.00 -0.09
CA LEU A 262 -14.30 11.65 -1.44
C LEU A 262 -14.43 12.80 -2.45
N PRO A 263 -15.54 13.58 -2.50
CA PRO A 263 -15.64 14.77 -3.35
C PRO A 263 -14.47 15.74 -3.18
N ARG A 264 -14.13 16.06 -1.93
CA ARG A 264 -13.05 16.99 -1.58
C ARG A 264 -11.68 16.44 -1.99
N LEU A 265 -11.46 15.13 -1.83
CA LEU A 265 -10.21 14.48 -2.25
C LEU A 265 -10.06 14.46 -3.78
N LEU A 266 -11.13 14.15 -4.50
CA LEU A 266 -11.15 14.15 -5.97
C LEU A 266 -10.84 15.55 -6.52
N GLU A 267 -11.49 16.59 -5.97
CA GLU A 267 -11.25 17.98 -6.37
C GLU A 267 -9.83 18.45 -6.03
N LYS A 268 -9.33 18.12 -4.83
CA LYS A 268 -7.98 18.50 -4.38
C LYS A 268 -6.89 17.93 -5.28
N PHE A 269 -7.02 16.66 -5.67
CA PHE A 269 -5.97 15.94 -6.40
C PHE A 269 -6.21 15.85 -7.90
N GLN A 270 -7.19 16.59 -8.44
CA GLN A 270 -7.55 16.52 -9.85
C GLN A 270 -6.41 16.89 -10.82
N ALA A 271 -5.38 17.61 -10.37
CA ALA A 271 -4.27 18.04 -11.21
C ALA A 271 -3.15 16.98 -11.35
N ASP A 272 -3.08 15.99 -10.46
CA ASP A 272 -2.06 14.93 -10.46
C ASP A 272 -2.72 13.59 -10.79
N GLU A 273 -2.58 13.12 -12.03
CA GLU A 273 -3.20 11.88 -12.49
C GLU A 273 -2.75 10.65 -11.69
N HIS A 274 -1.51 10.62 -11.20
CA HIS A 274 -1.00 9.47 -10.43
C HIS A 274 -1.63 9.40 -9.05
N ILE A 275 -1.75 10.54 -8.37
CA ILE A 275 -2.45 10.62 -7.08
C ILE A 275 -3.94 10.37 -7.28
N LEU A 276 -4.55 10.98 -8.31
CA LEU A 276 -5.96 10.81 -8.61
C LEU A 276 -6.32 9.34 -8.91
N THR A 277 -5.46 8.62 -9.62
CA THR A 277 -5.59 7.17 -9.82
C THR A 277 -5.76 6.43 -8.49
N LEU A 278 -4.96 6.77 -7.48
CA LEU A 278 -5.06 6.13 -6.16
C LEU A 278 -6.34 6.53 -5.42
N VAL A 279 -6.79 7.78 -5.55
CA VAL A 279 -8.08 8.23 -4.97
C VAL A 279 -9.26 7.50 -5.62
N LEU A 280 -9.20 7.26 -6.93
CA LEU A 280 -10.20 6.48 -7.67
C LEU A 280 -10.24 5.01 -7.21
N LEU A 281 -9.08 4.41 -6.94
CA LEU A 281 -9.02 3.08 -6.34
C LEU A 281 -9.65 3.05 -4.93
N VAL A 282 -9.49 4.10 -4.12
CA VAL A 282 -10.21 4.20 -2.84
C VAL A 282 -11.71 4.24 -3.07
N ALA A 283 -12.19 5.03 -4.04
CA ALA A 283 -13.61 5.12 -4.39
C ALA A 283 -14.23 3.76 -4.76
N GLN A 284 -13.50 2.94 -5.53
CA GLN A 284 -13.90 1.58 -5.91
C GLN A 284 -14.20 0.71 -4.70
N HIS A 285 -13.35 0.79 -3.67
CA HIS A 285 -13.49 -0.05 -2.48
C HIS A 285 -14.44 0.50 -1.42
N VAL A 286 -14.75 1.80 -1.44
CA VAL A 286 -15.85 2.37 -0.64
C VAL A 286 -17.19 1.78 -1.10
N GLY A 287 -17.40 1.67 -2.42
CA GLY A 287 -18.61 1.09 -3.00
C GLY A 287 -19.87 1.96 -2.83
N ALA A 288 -20.84 1.77 -3.73
CA ALA A 288 -22.06 2.58 -3.75
C ALA A 288 -22.99 2.35 -2.54
N ASP A 289 -22.94 1.15 -1.94
CA ASP A 289 -23.75 0.80 -0.77
C ASP A 289 -23.41 1.63 0.47
N VAL A 290 -22.15 2.05 0.63
CA VAL A 290 -21.73 2.89 1.74
C VAL A 290 -22.36 4.28 1.62
N PHE A 291 -22.42 4.86 0.41
CA PHE A 291 -23.08 6.14 0.19
C PHE A 291 -24.57 6.07 0.52
N ARG A 292 -25.24 4.99 0.09
CA ARG A 292 -26.67 4.80 0.38
C ARG A 292 -26.94 4.62 1.87
N SER A 293 -26.24 3.68 2.51
CA SER A 293 -26.45 3.35 3.93
C SER A 293 -26.10 4.52 4.85
N SER A 294 -25.22 5.42 4.41
CA SER A 294 -24.79 6.60 5.17
C SER A 294 -25.53 7.89 4.78
N LEU A 295 -26.54 7.83 3.89
CA LEU A 295 -27.32 8.97 3.40
C LEU A 295 -26.47 10.06 2.68
N LEU A 296 -25.42 9.64 1.97
CA LEU A 296 -24.47 10.50 1.27
C LEU A 296 -24.78 10.61 -0.24
N GLU A 297 -26.05 10.87 -0.59
CA GLU A 297 -26.48 10.89 -2.00
C GLU A 297 -25.85 12.06 -2.80
N GLN A 298 -25.60 13.19 -2.14
CA GLN A 298 -25.05 14.38 -2.80
C GLN A 298 -23.57 14.18 -3.14
N GLU A 299 -22.84 13.57 -2.21
CA GLU A 299 -21.44 13.18 -2.39
C GLU A 299 -21.32 12.16 -3.52
N PHE A 300 -22.22 11.17 -3.55
CA PHE A 300 -22.28 10.21 -4.65
C PHE A 300 -22.53 10.87 -6.00
N LYS A 301 -23.53 11.77 -6.09
CA LYS A 301 -23.82 12.54 -7.33
C LYS A 301 -22.65 13.43 -7.75
N PHE A 302 -21.93 14.00 -6.80
CA PHE A 302 -20.70 14.73 -7.11
C PHE A 302 -19.66 13.79 -7.71
N THR A 303 -19.41 12.63 -7.10
CA THR A 303 -18.46 11.64 -7.60
C THR A 303 -18.81 11.20 -9.02
N LEU A 304 -20.09 10.94 -9.35
CA LEU A 304 -20.50 10.59 -10.72
C LEU A 304 -20.25 11.71 -11.73
N ARG A 305 -20.49 12.98 -11.36
CA ARG A 305 -20.19 14.13 -12.22
C ARG A 305 -18.68 14.24 -12.46
N PHE A 306 -17.89 14.16 -11.38
CA PHE A 306 -16.43 14.20 -11.46
C PHE A 306 -15.87 13.05 -12.33
N LEU A 307 -16.41 11.83 -12.18
CA LEU A 307 -16.03 10.69 -13.01
C LEU A 307 -16.39 10.88 -14.48
N SER A 308 -17.50 11.55 -14.79
CA SER A 308 -17.88 11.90 -16.18
C SER A 308 -16.89 12.89 -16.80
N GLU A 309 -16.44 13.88 -16.02
CA GLU A 309 -15.42 14.85 -16.46
C GLU A 309 -14.04 14.21 -16.60
N SER A 310 -13.68 13.37 -15.63
CA SER A 310 -12.42 12.60 -15.63
C SER A 310 -12.37 11.61 -16.80
N TRP A 311 -13.51 11.05 -17.20
CA TRP A 311 -13.61 10.21 -18.39
C TRP A 311 -13.18 10.95 -19.65
N LYS A 312 -13.69 12.17 -19.88
CA LYS A 312 -13.31 12.97 -21.06
C LYS A 312 -11.82 13.27 -21.08
N ARG A 313 -11.25 13.53 -19.90
CA ARG A 313 -9.80 13.73 -19.73
C ARG A 313 -9.01 12.43 -19.99
N ALA A 314 -9.46 11.31 -19.43
CA ALA A 314 -8.87 9.99 -19.62
C ALA A 314 -8.90 9.56 -21.10
N SER A 315 -10.04 9.74 -21.77
CA SER A 315 -10.22 9.55 -23.21
C SER A 315 -9.42 10.52 -24.07
N SER A 316 -8.61 11.40 -23.47
CA SER A 316 -7.64 12.26 -24.16
C SER A 316 -6.23 12.12 -23.59
N SER A 317 -6.04 11.26 -22.58
CA SER A 317 -4.78 11.08 -21.87
C SER A 317 -4.03 9.87 -22.40
N SER A 318 -2.71 10.00 -22.53
CA SER A 318 -1.80 8.89 -22.83
C SER A 318 -1.50 8.02 -21.60
N ASN A 319 -1.93 8.45 -20.41
CA ASN A 319 -1.75 7.72 -19.17
C ASN A 319 -2.82 6.62 -19.01
N LEU A 320 -2.56 5.46 -19.61
CA LEU A 320 -3.48 4.33 -19.60
C LEU A 320 -3.86 3.87 -18.18
N ILE A 321 -2.98 4.02 -17.19
CA ILE A 321 -3.25 3.64 -15.79
C ILE A 321 -4.35 4.53 -15.20
N PHE A 322 -4.30 5.83 -15.48
CA PHE A 322 -5.35 6.76 -15.07
C PHE A 322 -6.68 6.43 -15.75
N SER A 323 -6.66 6.20 -17.06
CA SER A 323 -7.86 5.81 -17.81
C SER A 323 -8.48 4.52 -17.29
N GLU A 324 -7.68 3.48 -17.06
CA GLU A 324 -8.13 2.22 -16.46
C GLU A 324 -8.74 2.43 -15.07
N ALA A 325 -8.15 3.29 -14.22
CA ALA A 325 -8.72 3.61 -12.92
C ALA A 325 -10.06 4.33 -13.02
N VAL A 326 -10.23 5.25 -13.96
CA VAL A 326 -11.54 5.91 -14.21
C VAL A 326 -12.58 4.89 -14.66
N PHE A 327 -12.24 4.05 -15.64
CA PHE A 327 -13.16 3.07 -16.22
C PHE A 327 -13.55 1.96 -15.24
N SER A 328 -12.59 1.42 -14.49
CA SER A 328 -12.84 0.45 -13.43
C SER A 328 -13.68 1.01 -12.28
N THR A 329 -13.50 2.30 -11.95
CA THR A 329 -14.36 2.97 -10.96
C THR A 329 -15.80 3.06 -11.43
N TRP A 330 -16.01 3.46 -12.68
CA TRP A 330 -17.35 3.47 -13.28
C TRP A 330 -18.01 2.09 -13.25
N ALA A 331 -17.28 1.05 -13.66
CA ALA A 331 -17.80 -0.31 -13.66
C ALA A 331 -18.16 -0.77 -12.24
N SER A 332 -17.27 -0.55 -11.27
CA SER A 332 -17.51 -0.89 -9.86
C SER A 332 -18.77 -0.23 -9.30
N LEU A 333 -19.02 1.05 -9.65
CA LEU A 333 -20.23 1.78 -9.25
C LEU A 333 -21.49 1.41 -10.06
N ALA A 334 -21.39 0.57 -11.08
CA ALA A 334 -22.51 0.14 -11.92
C ALA A 334 -22.84 -1.36 -11.83
N ASP A 335 -21.96 -2.14 -11.20
CA ASP A 335 -22.03 -3.60 -11.05
C ASP A 335 -22.87 -4.04 -9.84
N SER A 336 -22.85 -3.30 -8.73
CA SER A 336 -23.51 -3.70 -7.48
C SER A 336 -25.04 -3.47 -7.52
N GLU A 337 -25.87 -4.29 -6.86
CA GLU A 337 -27.33 -4.07 -6.80
C GLU A 337 -27.71 -2.96 -5.79
N HIS A 338 -27.47 -1.70 -6.14
CA HIS A 338 -27.80 -0.54 -5.30
C HIS A 338 -28.84 0.40 -5.93
N GLY A 339 -29.28 1.39 -5.15
CA GLY A 339 -30.35 2.32 -5.56
C GLY A 339 -29.99 3.26 -6.69
N PHE A 340 -28.70 3.34 -7.06
CA PHE A 340 -28.20 4.27 -8.08
C PHE A 340 -27.79 3.57 -9.39
N VAL A 341 -27.92 2.25 -9.47
CA VAL A 341 -27.42 1.45 -10.60
C VAL A 341 -27.99 1.89 -11.92
N SER A 342 -29.30 2.17 -11.97
CA SER A 342 -29.95 2.63 -13.20
C SER A 342 -29.37 3.93 -13.71
N GLU A 343 -29.06 4.86 -12.80
CA GLU A 343 -28.42 6.14 -13.12
C GLU A 343 -26.98 5.92 -13.62
N CYS A 344 -26.19 5.12 -12.90
CA CYS A 344 -24.83 4.76 -13.29
C CYS A 344 -24.79 4.11 -14.69
N ARG A 345 -25.62 3.09 -14.93
CA ARG A 345 -25.68 2.37 -16.21
C ARG A 345 -26.15 3.26 -17.35
N SER A 346 -27.16 4.10 -17.12
CA SER A 346 -27.62 5.07 -18.13
C SER A 346 -26.50 6.02 -18.52
N LYS A 347 -25.75 6.55 -17.55
CA LYS A 347 -24.65 7.48 -17.81
C LYS A 347 -23.47 6.80 -18.50
N LEU A 348 -23.14 5.57 -18.08
CA LEU A 348 -22.10 4.75 -18.67
C LEU A 348 -22.38 4.49 -20.16
N LYS A 349 -23.63 4.12 -20.52
CA LYS A 349 -24.03 3.96 -21.92
C LYS A 349 -23.79 5.22 -22.76
N THR A 350 -24.13 6.40 -22.22
CA THR A 350 -23.86 7.67 -22.91
C THR A 350 -22.37 7.89 -23.12
N LEU A 351 -21.54 7.68 -22.09
CA LEU A 351 -20.09 7.87 -22.16
C LEU A 351 -19.40 6.89 -23.13
N VAL A 352 -19.89 5.66 -23.19
CA VAL A 352 -19.43 4.64 -24.13
C VAL A 352 -19.73 5.04 -25.57
N SER A 353 -20.96 5.48 -25.83
CA SER A 353 -21.37 5.98 -27.15
C SER A 353 -20.56 7.21 -27.57
N GLU A 354 -20.31 8.15 -26.65
CA GLU A 354 -19.41 9.30 -26.88
C GLU A 354 -17.99 8.83 -27.27
N SER A 355 -17.38 7.95 -26.49
CA SER A 355 -16.03 7.40 -26.77
C SER A 355 -15.97 6.67 -28.12
N GLU A 356 -17.01 5.92 -28.48
CA GLU A 356 -17.11 5.23 -29.77
C GLU A 356 -17.13 6.24 -30.93
N THR A 357 -17.95 7.29 -30.82
CA THR A 357 -18.00 8.34 -31.85
C THR A 357 -16.69 9.08 -32.00
N ASP A 358 -15.95 9.29 -30.91
CA ASP A 358 -14.64 9.91 -30.93
C ASP A 358 -13.57 9.01 -31.55
N LEU A 359 -13.58 7.71 -31.25
CA LEU A 359 -12.69 6.73 -31.89
C LEU A 359 -12.94 6.66 -33.39
N LYS A 360 -14.21 6.61 -33.81
CA LYS A 360 -14.59 6.66 -35.24
C LYS A 360 -14.08 7.94 -35.91
N ARG A 361 -14.24 9.09 -35.26
CA ARG A 361 -13.78 10.36 -35.81
C ARG A 361 -12.26 10.35 -36.03
N ALA A 362 -11.50 9.87 -35.05
CA ALA A 362 -10.04 9.73 -35.15
C ALA A 362 -9.62 8.66 -36.18
N TYR A 363 -10.42 7.62 -36.37
CA TYR A 363 -10.18 6.62 -37.41
C TYR A 363 -10.32 7.20 -38.82
N PHE A 364 -11.35 8.02 -39.05
CA PHE A 364 -11.65 8.60 -40.37
C PHE A 364 -10.85 9.88 -40.68
N SER A 365 -10.14 10.50 -39.73
CA SER A 365 -9.38 11.75 -39.95
C SER A 365 -8.07 11.57 -40.75
N GLY A 366 -7.52 10.36 -40.91
CA GLY A 366 -6.35 10.09 -41.77
C GLY A 366 -4.98 10.05 -41.06
N GLN A 367 -3.89 9.90 -41.82
CA GLN A 367 -2.56 9.43 -41.37
C GLN A 367 -1.72 10.38 -40.47
N ASP A 368 -2.06 11.68 -40.35
CA ASP A 368 -1.23 12.64 -39.58
C ASP A 368 -1.38 12.51 -38.04
N GLU A 369 -2.26 11.60 -37.58
CA GLU A 369 -2.61 11.40 -36.18
C GLU A 369 -2.49 9.91 -35.75
N LYS A 370 -1.50 9.16 -36.30
CA LYS A 370 -1.26 7.74 -35.93
C LYS A 370 -1.16 7.53 -34.42
N ASP A 371 -0.49 8.44 -33.72
CA ASP A 371 -0.36 8.41 -32.27
C ASP A 371 -1.72 8.60 -31.57
N GLU A 372 -2.57 9.50 -32.09
CA GLU A 372 -3.89 9.78 -31.52
C GLU A 372 -4.86 8.62 -31.67
N PHE A 373 -4.91 8.01 -32.85
CA PHE A 373 -5.70 6.80 -33.05
C PHE A 373 -5.23 5.67 -32.11
N SER A 374 -3.92 5.48 -31.98
CA SER A 374 -3.31 4.43 -31.16
C SER A 374 -3.69 4.51 -29.68
N TRP A 375 -3.54 5.67 -29.04
CA TRP A 375 -3.89 5.80 -27.63
C TRP A 375 -5.42 5.86 -27.41
N ARG A 376 -6.21 6.39 -28.36
CA ARG A 376 -7.68 6.32 -28.29
C ARG A 376 -8.17 4.88 -28.36
N LEU A 377 -7.58 4.06 -29.23
CA LEU A 377 -7.89 2.64 -29.33
C LEU A 377 -7.51 1.89 -28.05
N ALA A 378 -6.35 2.19 -27.46
CA ALA A 378 -5.94 1.62 -26.17
C ALA A 378 -6.90 1.99 -25.04
N ASN A 379 -7.31 3.26 -24.94
CA ASN A 379 -8.30 3.72 -23.96
C ASN A 379 -9.67 3.05 -24.20
N PHE A 380 -10.09 2.90 -25.44
CA PHE A 380 -11.34 2.23 -25.78
C PHE A 380 -11.30 0.73 -25.47
N GLY A 381 -10.17 0.06 -25.71
CA GLY A 381 -9.95 -1.32 -25.27
C GLY A 381 -10.05 -1.47 -23.75
N ALA A 382 -9.42 -0.57 -22.99
CA ALA A 382 -9.53 -0.54 -21.53
C ALA A 382 -10.98 -0.32 -21.08
N LEU A 383 -11.70 0.62 -21.68
CA LEU A 383 -13.12 0.85 -21.44
C LEU A 383 -13.96 -0.40 -21.68
N ALA A 384 -13.77 -1.06 -22.82
CA ALA A 384 -14.54 -2.26 -23.17
C ALA A 384 -14.32 -3.39 -22.16
N ARG A 385 -13.09 -3.56 -21.64
CA ARG A 385 -12.78 -4.54 -20.58
C ARG A 385 -13.64 -4.34 -19.33
N PHE A 386 -13.93 -3.10 -18.94
CA PHE A 386 -14.66 -2.79 -17.71
C PHE A 386 -16.16 -2.62 -17.90
N VAL A 387 -16.60 -2.19 -19.08
CA VAL A 387 -18.04 -2.06 -19.40
C VAL A 387 -18.67 -3.41 -19.71
N ALA A 388 -17.86 -4.41 -20.10
CA ALA A 388 -18.29 -5.76 -20.43
C ALA A 388 -19.29 -6.42 -19.49
N PRO A 389 -19.06 -6.40 -18.18
CA PRO A 389 -19.96 -7.07 -17.26
C PRO A 389 -21.27 -6.31 -17.05
N VAL A 390 -21.35 -5.03 -17.46
CA VAL A 390 -22.39 -4.08 -17.03
C VAL A 390 -23.51 -3.90 -18.07
N GLY A 391 -23.32 -4.31 -19.33
CA GLY A 391 -24.39 -4.37 -20.34
C GLY A 391 -23.92 -4.41 -21.80
N GLU A 392 -24.86 -4.69 -22.72
CA GLU A 392 -24.65 -4.85 -24.17
C GLU A 392 -23.96 -3.62 -24.82
N LEU A 393 -22.87 -3.89 -25.54
CA LEU A 393 -22.22 -2.99 -26.47
C LEU A 393 -22.87 -3.35 -27.81
N ASP A 394 -23.75 -2.49 -28.29
CA ASP A 394 -24.43 -2.70 -29.56
C ASP A 394 -23.38 -2.95 -30.67
N GLY A 395 -23.65 -3.95 -31.51
CA GLY A 395 -22.72 -4.70 -32.38
C GLY A 395 -21.91 -3.96 -33.45
N ILE A 396 -21.65 -2.68 -33.27
CA ILE A 396 -20.89 -1.76 -34.13
C ILE A 396 -19.38 -2.03 -34.06
N PHE A 397 -18.90 -2.68 -33.00
CA PHE A 397 -17.48 -2.99 -32.78
C PHE A 397 -16.87 -3.90 -33.86
N VAL A 398 -17.68 -4.77 -34.46
CA VAL A 398 -17.23 -5.72 -35.48
C VAL A 398 -16.87 -5.02 -36.79
N ASP A 399 -17.63 -3.99 -37.17
CA ASP A 399 -17.45 -3.33 -38.46
C ASP A 399 -16.15 -2.49 -38.51
N LEU A 400 -15.76 -1.87 -37.38
CA LEU A 400 -14.56 -1.01 -37.33
C LEU A 400 -13.25 -1.82 -37.36
N LEU A 401 -13.25 -3.01 -36.74
CA LEU A 401 -12.09 -3.90 -36.66
C LEU A 401 -11.91 -4.69 -37.96
N ASP A 402 -12.99 -5.10 -38.62
CA ASP A 402 -12.94 -5.87 -39.86
C ASP A 402 -12.32 -5.11 -41.04
N ASP A 403 -12.39 -3.78 -41.07
CA ASP A 403 -11.86 -2.99 -42.19
C ASP A 403 -10.35 -2.69 -42.06
N ARG A 404 -9.81 -2.49 -40.85
CA ARG A 404 -8.37 -2.23 -40.64
C ARG A 404 -7.52 -3.40 -40.15
N LEU A 405 -8.09 -4.47 -39.58
CA LEU A 405 -7.34 -5.73 -39.39
C LEU A 405 -6.87 -6.32 -40.72
N LYS A 406 -7.52 -5.94 -41.84
CA LYS A 406 -7.10 -6.28 -43.20
C LYS A 406 -5.89 -5.47 -43.68
N GLU A 407 -5.61 -4.30 -43.10
CA GLU A 407 -4.43 -3.49 -43.38
C GLU A 407 -3.25 -3.96 -42.51
N ALA A 408 -2.48 -4.93 -43.01
CA ALA A 408 -1.41 -5.62 -42.29
C ALA A 408 -0.34 -4.70 -41.65
N GLU A 409 -0.16 -3.47 -42.17
CA GLU A 409 0.85 -2.51 -41.71
C GLU A 409 0.58 -1.94 -40.30
N LEU A 410 -0.69 -1.93 -39.82
CA LEU A 410 -1.04 -1.40 -38.50
C LEU A 410 -0.96 -2.44 -37.38
N LEU A 411 -0.94 -3.74 -37.74
CA LEU A 411 -0.80 -4.84 -36.80
C LEU A 411 0.66 -5.07 -36.37
N GLU A 412 1.63 -4.44 -37.04
CA GLU A 412 3.05 -4.51 -36.65
C GLU A 412 3.36 -3.66 -35.41
N GLU A 413 2.53 -2.66 -35.10
CA GLU A 413 2.69 -1.83 -33.90
C GLU A 413 1.95 -2.46 -32.70
N SER A 414 2.71 -2.90 -31.69
CA SER A 414 2.17 -3.58 -30.50
C SER A 414 1.10 -2.79 -29.74
N ASN A 415 1.14 -1.45 -29.85
CA ASN A 415 0.22 -0.55 -29.16
C ASN A 415 -1.18 -0.48 -29.80
N VAL A 416 -1.31 -0.92 -31.05
CA VAL A 416 -2.59 -0.96 -31.80
C VAL A 416 -3.12 -2.39 -31.84
N ALA A 417 -2.25 -3.37 -32.08
CA ALA A 417 -2.64 -4.76 -32.26
C ALA A 417 -3.26 -5.37 -30.99
N ILE A 418 -2.66 -5.15 -29.81
CA ILE A 418 -3.16 -5.75 -28.56
C ILE A 418 -4.57 -5.24 -28.21
N PRO A 419 -4.84 -3.92 -28.16
CA PRO A 419 -6.19 -3.41 -27.89
C PRO A 419 -7.22 -3.85 -28.93
N ALA A 420 -6.85 -3.91 -30.21
CA ALA A 420 -7.74 -4.38 -31.28
C ALA A 420 -8.14 -5.86 -31.10
N ILE A 421 -7.18 -6.72 -30.76
CA ILE A 421 -7.43 -8.15 -30.48
C ILE A 421 -8.31 -8.29 -29.23
N GLU A 422 -8.02 -7.55 -28.16
CA GLU A 422 -8.84 -7.55 -26.93
C GLU A 422 -10.29 -7.14 -27.23
N LEU A 423 -10.49 -6.08 -28.00
CA LEU A 423 -11.82 -5.60 -28.40
C LEU A 423 -12.58 -6.63 -29.26
N ASN A 424 -11.90 -7.26 -30.22
CA ASN A 424 -12.50 -8.30 -31.06
C ASN A 424 -12.92 -9.52 -30.21
N PHE A 425 -12.03 -9.95 -29.31
CA PHE A 425 -12.33 -11.05 -28.38
C PHE A 425 -13.53 -10.73 -27.49
N LEU A 426 -13.57 -9.55 -26.88
CA LEU A 426 -14.70 -9.12 -26.05
C LEU A 426 -16.01 -9.07 -26.86
N SER A 427 -15.96 -8.54 -28.09
CA SER A 427 -17.13 -8.51 -28.97
C SER A 427 -17.63 -9.92 -29.32
N TRP A 428 -16.73 -10.88 -29.53
CA TRP A 428 -17.10 -12.27 -29.79
C TRP A 428 -17.72 -12.93 -28.55
N VAL A 429 -17.11 -12.75 -27.37
CA VAL A 429 -17.61 -13.30 -26.10
C VAL A 429 -19.03 -12.82 -25.78
N TRP A 430 -19.45 -11.64 -26.23
CA TRP A 430 -20.81 -11.15 -25.95
C TRP A 430 -21.85 -11.57 -26.99
N LYS A 431 -21.41 -11.85 -28.22
CA LYS A 431 -22.31 -12.37 -29.27
C LYS A 431 -22.63 -13.85 -29.05
N ALA A 432 -21.73 -14.58 -28.38
CA ALA A 432 -21.88 -15.98 -27.99
C ALA A 432 -22.67 -16.12 -26.68
#